data_AF-A0A3D2SH91-F1
#
_entry.id   AF-A0A3D2SH91-F1
#
_cell.length_a   1.000
_cell.length_b   1.000
_cell.length_c   1.000
_cell.angle_alpha   90.00
_cell.angle_beta   90.00
_cell.angle_gamma   90.00
#
_symmetry.space_group_name_H-M   'P 1'
#
loop_
_entity.id
_entity.type
_entity.pdbx_description
1 polymer ?
#
loop_
_entity_poly.entity_id
_entity_poly.type
_entity_poly.pdbx_seq_one_letter_code
_entity_poly.pdbx_strand_id
1 'polypeptide(L)' 'MQTTAFMIYKEVLEKRLARKKEQLAEIERQINSEGVSGSVDKRRYIELKAVVNELENCLDIAESMIKLDK' A
#
# COMPACT_ATOMS: atom_id res chain seq x y z
N MET A 1 -22.92 7.93 -14.05
CA MET A 1 -22.02 6.83 -14.47
C MET A 1 -22.31 5.64 -13.59
N GLN A 2 -22.65 4.47 -14.14
CA GLN A 2 -22.65 3.24 -13.33
C GLN A 2 -21.22 3.00 -12.86
N THR A 3 -21.02 2.85 -11.55
CA THR A 3 -19.75 2.41 -10.98
C THR A 3 -19.51 0.98 -11.46
N THR A 4 -18.52 0.78 -12.34
CA THR A 4 -18.18 -0.56 -12.81
C THR A 4 -17.52 -1.36 -11.68
N ALA A 5 -17.62 -2.68 -11.70
CA ALA A 5 -16.94 -3.55 -10.72
C ALA A 5 -15.44 -3.23 -10.60
N PHE A 6 -14.85 -2.79 -11.71
CA PHE A 6 -13.48 -2.31 -11.79
C PHE A 6 -13.21 -1.08 -10.92
N MET A 7 -14.06 -0.05 -10.97
CA MET A 7 -13.91 1.17 -10.17
C MET A 7 -14.00 0.87 -8.67
N ILE A 8 -14.90 -0.06 -8.28
CA ILE A 8 -15.01 -0.53 -6.89
C ILE A 8 -13.73 -1.24 -6.46
N TYR A 9 -13.19 -2.12 -7.31
CA TYR A 9 -11.94 -2.82 -7.02
C TYR A 9 -10.76 -1.86 -6.84
N LYS A 10 -10.64 -0.85 -7.72
CA LYS A 10 -9.63 0.21 -7.61
C LYS A 10 -9.75 0.95 -6.27
N GLU A 11 -10.95 1.40 -5.91
CA GLU A 11 -11.20 2.14 -4.67
C GLU A 11 -10.83 1.30 -3.43
N VAL A 12 -11.12 0.00 -3.45
CA VAL A 12 -10.72 -0.92 -2.38
C VAL A 12 -9.20 -1.02 -2.27
N LEU A 13 -8.49 -1.14 -3.40
CA LEU A 13 -7.03 -1.16 -3.41
C LEU A 13 -6.43 0.15 -2.89
N GLU A 14 -6.96 1.30 -3.30
CA GLU A 14 -6.53 2.63 -2.81
C GLU A 14 -6.72 2.75 -1.29
N LYS A 15 -7.89 2.36 -0.76
CA LYS A 15 -8.15 2.35 0.68
C LYS A 15 -7.21 1.40 1.44
N ARG A 16 -6.89 0.23 0.87
CA ARG A 16 -5.93 -0.72 1.46
C ARG A 16 -4.52 -0.13 1.47
N LEU A 17 -4.10 0.48 0.37
CA LEU A 17 -2.80 1.13 0.25
C LEU A 17 -2.63 2.24 1.28
N ALA A 18 -3.63 3.12 1.43
CA ALA A 18 -3.62 4.21 2.40
C ALA A 18 -3.36 3.70 3.83
N ARG A 19 -4.13 2.69 4.27
CA ARG A 19 -3.95 2.07 5.59
C ARG A 19 -2.57 1.44 5.77
N LYS A 20 -2.01 0.84 4.71
CA LYS A 20 -0.67 0.22 4.77
C LYS A 20 0.45 1.27 4.83
N LYS A 21 0.31 2.39 4.11
CA LYS A 21 1.21 3.55 4.21
C LYS A 21 1.20 4.17 5.62
N GLU A 22 0.02 4.32 6.22
CA GLU A 22 -0.09 4.79 7.62
C GLU A 22 0.62 3.85 8.60
N GLN A 23 0.39 2.54 8.48
CA GLN A 23 1.08 1.53 9.31
C GLN A 23 2.59 1.57 9.11
N LEU A 24 3.06 1.78 7.86
CA LEU A 24 4.48 1.84 7.54
C LEU A 24 5.14 3.07 8.16
N ALA A 25 4.50 4.23 8.04
CA ALA A 25 4.98 5.47 8.64
C ALA A 25 5.04 5.40 10.16
N GLU A 26 4.07 4.73 10.80
CA GLU A 26 4.09 4.51 12.24
C GLU A 26 5.26 3.63 12.68
N ILE A 27 5.46 2.49 12.01
CA ILE A 27 6.60 1.60 12.31
C ILE A 27 7.93 2.31 12.04
N GLU A 28 8.02 3.10 10.96
CA GLU A 28 9.22 3.89 10.64
C GLU A 28 9.52 4.91 11.74
N ARG A 29 8.50 5.60 12.27
CA ARG A 29 8.64 6.50 13.41
C ARG A 29 9.13 5.78 14.66
N GLN A 30 8.55 4.62 14.98
CA GLN A 30 8.97 3.81 16.14
C GLN A 30 10.44 3.38 16.00
N ILE A 31 10.82 2.89 14.81
CA ILE A 31 12.20 2.48 14.52
C ILE A 31 13.20 3.63 14.67
N ASN A 32 12.83 4.83 14.23
CA ASN A 32 13.71 6.00 14.23
C ASN A 32 13.75 6.72 15.58
N SER A 33 12.72 6.59 16.42
CA SER A 33 12.62 7.28 17.71
C SER A 33 13.20 6.48 18.88
N GLU A 34 13.12 5.15 18.86
CA GLU A 34 13.53 4.32 20.01
C GLU A 34 15.01 3.94 20.03
N GLY A 35 15.81 4.34 19.02
CA GLY A 35 17.28 4.17 18.98
C GLY A 35 17.79 2.71 18.90
N VAL A 36 16.99 1.72 19.33
CA VAL A 36 17.25 0.29 19.24
C VAL A 36 15.95 -0.43 18.84
N SER A 37 15.58 -0.35 17.56
CA SER A 37 14.50 -1.21 17.05
C SER A 37 14.93 -2.67 17.02
N GLY A 38 14.05 -3.55 17.50
CA GLY A 38 14.28 -4.99 17.47
C GLY A 38 14.38 -5.52 16.05
N SER A 39 15.04 -6.68 15.88
CA SER A 39 15.08 -7.40 14.59
C SER A 39 13.68 -7.72 14.05
N VAL A 40 12.72 -7.91 14.96
CA VAL A 40 11.29 -8.12 14.64
C VAL A 40 10.67 -6.89 13.99
N ASP A 41 10.91 -5.69 14.51
CA ASP A 41 10.33 -4.45 13.97
C ASP A 41 10.90 -4.12 12.60
N LYS A 42 12.21 -4.30 12.42
CA LYS A 42 12.87 -4.15 11.12
C LYS A 42 12.33 -5.13 10.08
N ARG A 43 12.12 -6.40 10.47
CA ARG A 43 11.50 -7.39 9.59
C ARG A 43 10.07 -6.99 9.22
N ARG A 44 9.27 -6.57 10.20
CA ARG A 44 7.89 -6.12 9.98
C ARG A 44 7.83 -4.89 9.06
N TYR A 45 8.76 -3.96 9.21
CA TYR A 45 8.90 -2.79 8.32
C TYR A 45 9.18 -3.22 6.87
N ILE A 46 10.13 -4.13 6.66
CA ILE A 46 10.48 -4.65 5.32
C ILE A 46 9.28 -5.37 4.68
N GLU A 47 8.63 -6.26 5.43
CA GLU A 47 7.45 -7.00 4.96
C GLU A 47 6.31 -6.04 4.60
N LEU A 48 6.08 -5.02 5.42
CA LEU A 48 5.04 -4.02 5.18
C LEU A 48 5.36 -3.14 3.97
N LYS A 49 6.63 -2.77 3.76
CA LYS A 49 7.10 -2.03 2.58
C LYS A 49 6.88 -2.85 1.30
N ALA A 50 7.13 -4.16 1.33
CA ALA A 50 6.84 -5.05 0.21
C ALA A 50 5.35 -5.08 -0.12
N VAL A 51 4.47 -5.12 0.89
CA VAL A 51 3.00 -5.05 0.70
C VAL A 51 2.56 -3.72 0.09
N VAL A 52 3.15 -2.59 0.51
CA VAL A 52 2.87 -1.28 -0.07
C VAL A 52 3.24 -1.25 -1.55
N ASN A 53 4.45 -1.70 -1.90
CA ASN A 53 4.91 -1.73 -3.28
C ASN A 53 4.00 -2.61 -4.17
N GLU A 54 3.58 -3.77 -3.68
CA GLU A 54 2.69 -4.65 -4.45
C GLU A 54 1.32 -4.03 -4.70
N LEU A 55 0.77 -3.30 -3.71
CA LEU A 55 -0.49 -2.58 -3.87
C LEU A 55 -0.38 -1.41 -4.86
N GLU A 56 0.76 -0.71 -4.88
CA GLU A 56 1.05 0.33 -5.87
C GLU A 56 1.13 -0.26 -7.28
N ASN A 57 1.84 -1.37 -7.46
CA ASN A 57 1.90 -2.08 -8.74
C ASN A 57 0.51 -2.54 -9.22
N CYS A 58 -0.31 -3.07 -8.32
CA CYS A 58 -1.69 -3.48 -8.64
C CYS A 58 -2.54 -2.28 -9.12
N LEU A 59 -2.36 -1.10 -8.51
CA LEU A 59 -3.04 0.12 -8.92
C LEU A 59 -2.54 0.63 -10.27
N ASP A 60 -1.23 0.59 -10.53
CA ASP A 60 -0.66 0.97 -11.82
C ASP A 60 -1.19 0.10 -12.97
N ILE A 61 -1.29 -1.21 -12.74
CA ILE A 61 -1.90 -2.17 -13.68
C ILE A 61 -3.37 -1.80 -13.90
N ALA A 62 -4.11 -1.53 -12.81
CA ALA A 62 -5.51 -1.15 -12.91
C ALA A 62 -5.70 0.15 -13.72
N GLU A 63 -4.89 1.16 -13.47
CA GLU A 63 -4.94 2.42 -14.22
C GLU A 63 -4.57 2.25 -15.70
N SER A 64 -3.62 1.37 -16.00
CA SER A 64 -3.26 1.03 -17.37
C SER A 64 -4.40 0.34 -18.11
N MET A 65 -5.15 -0.54 -17.45
CA MET A 65 -6.34 -1.17 -18.02
C MET A 65 -7.45 -0.15 -18.32
N ILE A 66 -7.68 0.85 -17.45
CA ILE A 66 -8.65 1.94 -17.72
C ILE A 66 -8.27 2.73 -18.97
N LYS A 67 -6.97 2.98 -19.18
CA LYS A 67 -6.48 3.74 -20.33
C LYS A 67 -6.65 2.99 -21.65
N LEU A 68 -6.70 1.66 -21.64
CA LEU A 68 -6.91 0.83 -22.83
C LEU A 68 -8.41 0.69 -23.19
N ASP A 69 -9.30 0.85 -22.22
CA ASP A 69 -10.76 0.75 -22.40
C ASP A 69 -11.40 2.08 -22.86
N LYS A 70 -10.61 3.17 -22.93
CA LYS A 70 -11.02 4.50 -23.39
C LYS A 70 -10.44 4.82 -24.77
#